data_AF-A0A2Y9JVX9-F1
#
_entry.id   AF-A0A2Y9JVX9-F1
#
_cell.length_a   1.000
_cell.length_b   1.000
_cell.length_c   1.000
_cell.angle_alpha   90.00
_cell.angle_beta   90.00
_cell.angle_gamma   90.00
#
_symmetry.space_group_name_H-M   'P 1'
#
loop_
_entity.id
_entity.type
_entity.pdbx_description
1 polymer ?
#
loop_
_entity_poly.entity_id
_entity_poly.type
_entity_poly.pdbx_seq_one_letter_code
_entity_poly.pdbx_strand_id
1 'polypeptide(L)'
;MSGTLGGKKWTAKAERPWMSDTEEFPFLECALQKPAVNVKKMENLKIKVEWKVTEMKEKQKQKQKQKLTEKWKHTEKTDAKELGLLRQCLGPGCVYPTRPGSKYCSDDCGMKLAADRIYRILPQRIQQWQKSPCIAEEQGKKMLERIHREQQDIHTRLKDIECHFHELEAIILRGKQQAVCSDEEVNGNDRNSVNLQIFCVSCGESVSMHVALRHMERCFAKYECKMSFGSMYPTCIEGATRLFCDVYNPKSKRYCKRLQVLCPEHSRDNKISDDEVCGCPLVHNVFEVTGNFCCLPKRLCNLHYCWEKLRRAEVDLERIRALHKLEELVEQEHKVRTAMTNRAGLLALMLHQTIQHDPLTTDLRSKVDS
;
A
#
# COMPACT_ATOMS: atom_id res chain seq x y z
N MET A 1 17.37 -35.69 65.67
CA MET A 1 17.36 -37.07 65.15
C MET A 1 16.56 -37.02 63.85
N SER A 2 17.19 -36.76 62.70
CA SER A 2 17.90 -37.72 61.81
C SER A 2 16.96 -38.38 60.78
N GLY A 3 17.30 -38.23 59.49
CA GLY A 3 16.78 -39.01 58.34
C GLY A 3 15.73 -38.27 57.52
N THR A 4 16.03 -37.43 56.52
CA THR A 4 16.64 -37.68 55.19
C THR A 4 15.82 -38.64 54.29
N LEU A 5 15.21 -38.12 53.21
CA LEU A 5 15.55 -38.39 51.79
C LEU A 5 14.40 -38.08 50.81
N GLY A 6 14.79 -37.52 49.65
CA GLY A 6 14.01 -37.50 48.40
C GLY A 6 13.22 -36.21 48.20
N GLY A 7 13.74 -35.16 47.55
CA GLY A 7 14.53 -35.16 46.32
C GLY A 7 13.60 -34.95 45.13
N LYS A 8 13.48 -33.68 44.69
CA LYS A 8 13.34 -33.24 43.29
C LYS A 8 13.24 -31.70 43.25
N LYS A 9 14.41 -31.08 43.12
CA LYS A 9 14.59 -29.73 42.57
C LYS A 9 14.06 -29.74 41.14
N TRP A 10 13.09 -28.89 40.83
CA TRP A 10 12.92 -28.36 39.48
C TRP A 10 13.15 -26.86 39.58
N THR A 11 14.34 -26.47 39.16
CA THR A 11 14.74 -25.10 38.89
C THR A 11 13.84 -24.53 37.80
N ALA A 12 13.07 -23.49 38.10
CA ALA A 12 12.44 -22.67 37.08
C ALA A 12 13.54 -21.91 36.32
N LYS A 13 14.04 -22.51 35.23
CA LYS A 13 14.76 -21.78 34.19
C LYS A 13 13.74 -20.88 33.49
N ALA A 14 13.90 -19.58 33.64
CA ALA A 14 13.29 -18.60 32.77
C ALA A 14 13.97 -18.71 31.39
N GLU A 15 13.32 -19.38 30.45
CA GLU A 15 13.74 -19.41 29.05
C GLU A 15 13.34 -18.10 28.38
N ARG A 16 14.36 -17.30 28.05
CA ARG A 16 14.31 -16.40 26.89
C ARG A 16 14.27 -17.27 25.63
N PRO A 17 13.63 -16.79 24.56
CA PRO A 17 14.27 -16.96 23.26
C PRO A 17 14.41 -15.63 22.51
N TRP A 18 15.65 -15.24 22.25
CA TRP A 18 16.03 -14.37 21.15
C TRP A 18 17.03 -15.12 20.27
N MET A 19 16.79 -15.03 18.96
CA MET A 19 17.62 -15.39 17.82
C MET A 19 17.69 -16.88 17.42
N SER A 20 17.07 -17.23 16.29
CA SER A 20 17.76 -17.45 15.00
C SER A 20 16.84 -18.25 14.06
N ASP A 21 16.15 -17.58 13.14
CA ASP A 21 15.73 -18.23 11.89
C ASP A 21 16.48 -17.57 10.75
N THR A 22 17.43 -18.34 10.23
CA THR A 22 18.21 -18.07 9.04
C THR A 22 17.36 -18.55 7.87
N GLU A 23 16.60 -17.64 7.28
CA GLU A 23 15.98 -17.85 5.98
C GLU A 23 16.63 -16.84 5.03
N GLU A 24 17.23 -17.40 3.98
CA GLU A 24 18.15 -16.78 3.04
C GLU A 24 17.49 -15.59 2.33
N PHE A 25 18.07 -14.40 2.52
CA PHE A 25 17.82 -13.25 1.65
C PHE A 25 18.48 -13.50 0.29
N PRO A 26 17.74 -13.48 -0.83
CA PRO A 26 18.37 -13.33 -2.13
C PRO A 26 18.92 -11.90 -2.20
N PHE A 27 20.23 -11.81 -2.01
CA PHE A 27 21.08 -10.73 -2.47
C PHE A 27 20.61 -10.26 -3.85
N LEU A 28 20.20 -8.99 -3.98
CA LEU A 28 20.03 -8.38 -5.29
C LEU A 28 20.64 -6.97 -5.31
N GLU A 29 21.95 -6.96 -5.44
CA GLU A 29 22.78 -5.85 -5.89
C GLU A 29 23.71 -6.49 -6.96
N CYS A 30 23.93 -5.98 -8.16
CA CYS A 30 23.67 -4.70 -8.79
C CYS A 30 23.65 -4.97 -10.32
N ALA A 31 22.77 -4.30 -11.06
CA ALA A 31 22.94 -4.14 -12.51
C ALA A 31 22.80 -2.67 -12.87
N LEU A 32 23.79 -1.88 -12.43
CA LEU A 32 24.11 -0.60 -13.05
C LEU A 32 24.69 -0.88 -14.44
N GLN A 33 23.94 -0.53 -15.48
CA GLN A 33 24.41 0.18 -16.68
C GLN A 33 23.31 0.20 -17.74
N LYS A 34 22.59 1.33 -17.84
CA LYS A 34 22.08 1.83 -19.12
C LYS A 34 22.23 3.36 -19.14
N PRO A 35 22.73 3.93 -20.24
CA PRO A 35 22.86 5.38 -20.36
C PRO A 35 21.47 6.04 -20.34
N ALA A 36 21.43 7.31 -19.96
CA ALA A 36 20.24 8.14 -19.91
C ALA A 36 19.46 8.10 -21.23
N VAL A 37 18.45 7.23 -21.32
CA VAL A 37 17.47 7.26 -22.40
C VAL A 37 16.39 8.23 -21.97
N ASN A 38 16.46 9.41 -22.59
CA ASN A 38 15.50 10.52 -22.57
C ASN A 38 14.08 10.10 -22.13
N VAL A 39 13.65 10.56 -20.95
CA VAL A 39 12.32 10.29 -20.37
C VAL A 39 11.18 10.69 -21.33
N LYS A 40 11.39 11.72 -22.17
CA LYS A 40 10.43 12.07 -23.24
C LYS A 40 10.30 10.98 -24.31
N LYS A 41 11.35 10.19 -24.56
CA LYS A 41 11.33 9.06 -25.50
C LYS A 41 10.58 7.86 -24.89
N MET A 42 10.68 7.64 -23.58
CA MET A 42 9.97 6.55 -22.87
C MET A 42 8.49 6.88 -22.66
N GLU A 43 8.15 8.14 -22.41
CA GLU A 43 6.76 8.63 -22.33
C GLU A 43 6.12 8.68 -23.73
N ASN A 44 6.86 9.13 -24.76
CA ASN A 44 6.41 9.00 -26.16
C ASN A 44 6.34 7.55 -26.62
N LEU A 45 7.19 6.64 -26.12
CA LEU A 45 7.09 5.21 -26.40
C LEU A 45 5.90 4.58 -25.68
N LYS A 46 5.59 4.97 -24.44
CA LYS A 46 4.37 4.56 -23.74
C LYS A 46 3.11 5.07 -24.44
N ILE A 47 3.05 6.35 -24.77
CA ILE A 47 1.94 6.95 -25.54
C ILE A 47 1.84 6.31 -26.93
N LYS A 48 2.95 6.00 -27.61
CA LYS A 48 2.97 5.33 -28.92
C LYS A 48 2.62 3.84 -28.83
N VAL A 49 2.90 3.17 -27.71
CA VAL A 49 2.48 1.79 -27.44
C VAL A 49 1.00 1.76 -27.07
N GLU A 50 0.53 2.69 -26.24
CA GLU A 50 -0.90 2.85 -25.92
C GLU A 50 -1.71 3.21 -27.17
N TRP A 51 -1.24 4.15 -27.99
CA TRP A 51 -1.85 4.48 -29.29
C TRP A 51 -1.85 3.29 -30.24
N LYS A 52 -0.76 2.51 -30.31
CA LYS A 52 -0.71 1.28 -31.10
C LYS A 52 -1.64 0.19 -30.57
N VAL A 53 -1.83 0.10 -29.26
CA VAL A 53 -2.75 -0.87 -28.63
C VAL A 53 -4.20 -0.45 -28.85
N THR A 54 -4.53 0.85 -28.78
CA THR A 54 -5.86 1.37 -29.11
C THR A 54 -6.14 1.23 -30.61
N GLU A 55 -5.18 1.52 -31.48
CA GLU A 55 -5.28 1.33 -32.93
C GLU A 55 -5.37 -0.16 -33.30
N MET A 56 -4.66 -1.05 -32.60
CA MET A 56 -4.83 -2.50 -32.76
C MET A 56 -6.20 -2.98 -32.28
N LYS A 57 -6.72 -2.48 -31.16
CA LYS A 57 -8.08 -2.77 -30.68
C LYS A 57 -9.15 -2.24 -31.65
N GLU A 58 -8.98 -1.05 -32.21
CA GLU A 58 -9.87 -0.49 -33.22
C GLU A 58 -9.78 -1.24 -34.53
N LYS A 59 -8.59 -1.60 -35.01
CA LYS A 59 -8.40 -2.48 -36.18
C LYS A 59 -8.97 -3.88 -35.95
N GLN A 60 -8.93 -4.40 -34.73
CA GLN A 60 -9.53 -5.69 -34.36
C GLN A 60 -11.06 -5.59 -34.28
N LYS A 61 -11.60 -4.45 -33.82
CA LYS A 61 -13.03 -4.12 -33.81
C LYS A 61 -13.57 -3.84 -35.22
N GLN A 62 -12.78 -3.21 -36.09
CA GLN A 62 -13.06 -3.03 -37.51
C GLN A 62 -12.92 -4.35 -38.28
N LYS A 63 -11.94 -5.22 -37.98
CA LYS A 63 -11.86 -6.58 -38.52
C LYS A 63 -13.01 -7.46 -38.04
N GLN A 64 -13.48 -7.31 -36.79
CA GLN A 64 -14.68 -8.00 -36.30
C GLN A 64 -15.95 -7.46 -36.97
N LYS A 65 -16.08 -6.14 -37.14
CA LYS A 65 -17.17 -5.53 -37.92
C LYS A 65 -17.13 -5.99 -39.37
N GLN A 66 -15.99 -5.92 -40.05
CA GLN A 66 -15.82 -6.40 -41.44
C GLN A 66 -16.06 -7.91 -41.53
N LYS A 67 -15.60 -8.74 -40.59
CA LYS A 67 -15.96 -10.17 -40.54
C LYS A 67 -17.45 -10.39 -40.32
N LEU A 68 -18.13 -9.56 -39.53
CA LEU A 68 -19.60 -9.60 -39.38
C LEU A 68 -20.32 -9.15 -40.66
N THR A 69 -19.83 -8.10 -41.33
CA THR A 69 -20.39 -7.60 -42.60
C THR A 69 -20.12 -8.55 -43.77
N GLU A 70 -18.95 -9.17 -43.84
CA GLU A 70 -18.60 -10.20 -44.83
C GLU A 70 -19.38 -11.48 -44.56
N LYS A 71 -19.57 -11.88 -43.29
CA LYS A 71 -20.42 -13.02 -42.92
C LYS A 71 -21.90 -12.74 -43.24
N TRP A 72 -22.38 -11.50 -43.11
CA TRP A 72 -23.70 -11.08 -43.60
C TRP A 72 -23.80 -11.13 -45.13
N LYS A 73 -22.81 -10.61 -45.87
CA LYS A 73 -22.77 -10.66 -47.34
C LYS A 73 -22.61 -12.08 -47.92
N HIS A 74 -21.97 -12.99 -47.19
CA HIS A 74 -21.83 -14.39 -47.58
C HIS A 74 -23.08 -15.23 -47.23
N THR A 75 -23.87 -14.79 -46.23
CA THR A 75 -25.16 -15.40 -45.89
C THR A 75 -26.21 -15.04 -46.95
N GLU A 76 -26.25 -13.79 -47.43
CA GLU A 76 -27.20 -13.35 -48.48
C GLU A 76 -27.05 -14.09 -49.82
N LYS A 77 -25.88 -14.66 -50.14
CA LYS A 77 -25.65 -15.40 -51.39
C LYS A 77 -25.91 -16.90 -51.30
N THR A 78 -26.17 -17.43 -50.11
CA THR A 78 -26.42 -18.87 -49.89
C THR A 78 -27.85 -19.16 -49.42
N ASP A 79 -28.76 -18.18 -49.53
CA ASP A 79 -30.13 -18.24 -48.99
C ASP A 79 -31.22 -18.50 -50.05
N ALA A 80 -30.85 -18.98 -51.24
CA ALA A 80 -31.85 -19.33 -52.27
C ALA A 80 -32.45 -20.74 -52.10
N LYS A 81 -32.05 -21.51 -51.08
CA LYS A 81 -32.44 -22.94 -50.98
C LYS A 81 -32.70 -23.48 -49.57
N GLU A 82 -33.07 -22.64 -48.61
CA GLU A 82 -33.55 -23.09 -47.28
C GLU A 82 -34.87 -22.40 -46.86
N LEU A 83 -35.82 -22.30 -47.79
CA LEU A 83 -37.20 -21.88 -47.54
C LEU A 83 -38.05 -22.97 -46.81
N GLY A 84 -37.40 -23.93 -46.14
CA GLY A 84 -38.04 -25.15 -45.64
C GLY A 84 -38.44 -25.15 -44.17
N LEU A 85 -37.81 -24.35 -43.30
CA LEU A 85 -38.09 -24.37 -41.85
C LEU A 85 -37.83 -22.99 -41.22
N LEU A 86 -38.64 -21.99 -41.57
CA LEU A 86 -38.70 -20.77 -40.77
C LEU A 86 -39.19 -21.15 -39.38
N ARG A 87 -38.25 -21.32 -38.43
CA ARG A 87 -38.55 -21.66 -37.04
C ARG A 87 -39.42 -20.54 -36.45
N GLN A 88 -40.38 -20.91 -35.61
CA GLN A 88 -41.23 -19.95 -34.90
C GLN A 88 -40.41 -19.15 -33.87
N CYS A 89 -40.72 -17.85 -33.65
CA CYS A 89 -40.10 -17.05 -32.57
C CYS A 89 -40.27 -17.78 -31.24
N LEU A 90 -39.21 -17.83 -30.42
CA LEU A 90 -39.29 -18.39 -29.07
C LEU A 90 -40.00 -17.46 -28.06
N GLY A 91 -40.50 -16.31 -28.48
CA GLY A 91 -41.24 -15.39 -27.62
C GLY A 91 -42.59 -15.98 -27.20
N PRO A 92 -43.05 -15.69 -25.97
CA PRO A 92 -44.26 -16.29 -25.44
C PRO A 92 -45.48 -15.89 -26.28
N GLY A 93 -46.16 -16.88 -26.86
CA GLY A 93 -47.34 -16.68 -27.72
C GLY A 93 -47.03 -16.10 -29.11
N CYS A 94 -45.77 -16.00 -29.52
CA CYS A 94 -45.41 -15.46 -30.82
C CYS A 94 -45.49 -16.51 -31.92
N VAL A 95 -46.26 -16.25 -32.97
CA VAL A 95 -46.41 -17.15 -34.14
C VAL A 95 -45.57 -16.71 -35.35
N TYR A 96 -44.88 -15.57 -35.25
CA TYR A 96 -44.06 -15.05 -36.34
C TYR A 96 -42.78 -15.86 -36.54
N PRO A 97 -42.27 -15.95 -37.78
CA PRO A 97 -41.02 -16.63 -38.08
C PRO A 97 -39.81 -15.90 -37.48
N THR A 98 -38.76 -16.64 -37.14
CA THR A 98 -37.48 -16.08 -36.65
C THR A 98 -36.76 -15.31 -37.76
N ARG A 99 -36.07 -14.22 -37.39
CA ARG A 99 -35.11 -13.55 -38.30
C ARG A 99 -33.94 -14.50 -38.62
N PRO A 100 -33.33 -14.44 -39.82
CA PRO A 100 -32.17 -15.25 -40.18
C PRO A 100 -31.05 -15.12 -39.13
N GLY A 101 -30.53 -16.26 -38.65
CA GLY A 101 -29.50 -16.29 -37.61
C GLY A 101 -29.94 -15.89 -36.19
N SER A 102 -31.24 -15.63 -35.96
CA SER A 102 -31.80 -15.25 -34.66
C SER A 102 -32.81 -16.29 -34.16
N LYS A 103 -33.03 -16.30 -32.85
CA LYS A 103 -34.09 -17.10 -32.20
C LYS A 103 -35.42 -16.34 -32.11
N TYR A 104 -35.44 -15.07 -32.54
CA TYR A 104 -36.56 -14.16 -32.33
C TYR A 104 -36.95 -13.40 -33.61
N CYS A 105 -38.24 -13.11 -33.76
CA CYS A 105 -38.77 -12.31 -34.88
C CYS A 105 -38.42 -10.82 -34.77
N SER A 106 -38.21 -10.31 -33.55
CA SER A 106 -37.79 -8.93 -33.24
C SER A 106 -36.99 -8.89 -31.95
N ASP A 107 -36.29 -7.79 -31.69
CA ASP A 107 -35.57 -7.59 -30.42
C ASP A 107 -36.56 -7.47 -29.27
N ASP A 108 -37.73 -6.88 -29.51
CA ASP A 108 -38.83 -6.83 -28.55
C ASP A 108 -39.35 -8.23 -28.18
N CYS A 109 -39.47 -9.16 -29.15
CA CYS A 109 -39.87 -10.56 -28.88
C CYS A 109 -38.87 -11.22 -27.91
N GLY A 110 -37.56 -10.95 -28.10
CA GLY A 110 -36.50 -11.47 -27.23
C GLY A 110 -36.42 -10.79 -25.86
N MET A 111 -36.53 -9.46 -25.82
CA MET A 111 -36.48 -8.65 -24.59
C MET A 111 -37.68 -8.92 -23.69
N LYS A 112 -38.88 -9.08 -24.26
CA LYS A 112 -40.09 -9.45 -23.52
C LYS A 112 -39.94 -10.82 -22.86
N LEU A 113 -39.46 -11.83 -23.61
CA LEU A 113 -39.20 -13.16 -23.03
C LEU A 113 -38.14 -13.11 -21.91
N ALA A 114 -37.08 -12.32 -22.09
CA ALA A 114 -36.04 -12.15 -21.08
C ALA A 114 -36.59 -11.48 -19.81
N ALA A 115 -37.38 -10.41 -19.96
CA ALA A 115 -38.03 -9.72 -18.86
C ALA A 115 -39.00 -10.65 -18.11
N ASP A 116 -39.85 -11.39 -18.83
CA ASP A 116 -40.78 -12.35 -18.23
C ASP A 116 -40.03 -13.42 -17.42
N ARG A 117 -38.90 -13.93 -17.93
CA ARG A 117 -38.04 -14.88 -17.20
C ARG A 117 -37.47 -14.25 -15.93
N ILE A 118 -37.00 -13.01 -15.98
CA ILE A 118 -36.48 -12.31 -14.80
C ILE A 118 -37.59 -12.16 -13.76
N TYR A 119 -38.76 -11.63 -14.12
CA TYR A 119 -39.86 -11.42 -13.18
C TYR A 119 -40.41 -12.72 -12.58
N ARG A 120 -40.39 -13.84 -13.32
CA ARG A 120 -40.87 -15.13 -12.80
C ARG A 120 -39.84 -15.87 -11.96
N ILE A 121 -38.58 -15.87 -12.38
CA ILE A 121 -37.53 -16.72 -11.79
C ILE A 121 -36.80 -15.98 -10.66
N LEU A 122 -36.42 -14.72 -10.88
CA LEU A 122 -35.53 -14.00 -9.97
C LEU A 122 -36.07 -13.86 -8.54
N PRO A 123 -37.36 -13.52 -8.31
CA PRO A 123 -37.87 -13.36 -6.94
C PRO A 123 -37.73 -14.65 -6.11
N GLN A 124 -38.01 -15.80 -6.72
CA GLN A 124 -37.85 -17.11 -6.06
C GLN A 124 -36.38 -17.40 -5.73
N ARG A 125 -35.46 -17.05 -6.66
CA ARG A 125 -34.01 -17.21 -6.45
C ARG A 125 -33.47 -16.32 -5.34
N ILE A 126 -33.91 -15.07 -5.27
CA ILE A 126 -33.53 -14.14 -4.18
C ILE A 126 -34.01 -14.69 -2.84
N GLN A 127 -35.28 -15.12 -2.76
CA GLN A 127 -35.82 -15.69 -1.53
C GLN A 127 -35.07 -16.96 -1.10
N GLN A 128 -34.74 -17.85 -2.05
CA GLN A 128 -33.95 -19.05 -1.75
C GLN A 128 -32.54 -18.67 -1.22
N TRP A 129 -31.85 -17.76 -1.91
CA TRP A 129 -30.54 -17.27 -1.50
C TRP A 129 -30.54 -16.65 -0.09
N GLN A 130 -31.57 -15.86 0.23
CA GLN A 130 -31.72 -15.25 1.55
C GLN A 130 -31.99 -16.28 2.65
N LYS A 131 -32.74 -17.35 2.35
CA LYS A 131 -33.06 -18.43 3.30
C LYS A 131 -31.86 -19.34 3.59
N SER A 132 -30.98 -19.57 2.61
CA SER A 132 -29.82 -20.45 2.73
C SER A 132 -28.51 -19.73 2.41
N PRO A 133 -27.92 -18.96 3.35
CA PRO A 133 -26.61 -18.36 3.18
C PRO A 133 -25.55 -19.43 2.91
N CYS A 134 -24.71 -19.23 1.89
CA CYS A 134 -23.62 -20.14 1.61
C CYS A 134 -22.42 -19.89 2.55
N ILE A 135 -21.58 -20.92 2.73
CA ILE A 135 -20.36 -20.85 3.56
C ILE A 135 -19.45 -19.70 3.11
N ALA A 136 -19.33 -19.47 1.80
CA ALA A 136 -18.52 -18.38 1.25
C ALA A 136 -19.03 -16.98 1.64
N GLU A 137 -20.35 -16.83 1.84
CA GLU A 137 -20.94 -15.57 2.31
C GLU A 137 -20.64 -15.33 3.78
N GLU A 138 -20.70 -16.38 4.61
CA GLU A 138 -20.34 -16.32 6.02
C GLU A 138 -18.85 -16.01 6.21
N GLN A 139 -17.98 -16.67 5.45
CA GLN A 139 -16.55 -16.38 5.42
C GLN A 139 -16.28 -14.93 4.95
N GLY A 140 -17.02 -14.45 3.95
CA GLY A 140 -16.96 -13.06 3.50
C GLY A 140 -17.28 -12.07 4.63
N LYS A 141 -18.36 -12.32 5.38
CA LYS A 141 -18.74 -11.50 6.55
C LYS A 141 -17.68 -11.53 7.65
N LYS A 142 -17.21 -12.71 8.04
CA LYS A 142 -16.13 -12.86 9.05
C LYS A 142 -14.85 -12.14 8.63
N MET A 143 -14.52 -12.18 7.34
CA MET A 143 -13.36 -11.47 6.79
C MET A 143 -13.56 -9.96 6.84
N LEU A 144 -14.74 -9.44 6.47
CA LEU A 144 -15.06 -8.01 6.59
C LEU A 144 -15.00 -7.53 8.04
N GLU A 145 -15.56 -8.29 8.98
CA GLU A 145 -15.48 -7.97 10.42
C GLU A 145 -14.04 -7.95 10.94
N ARG A 146 -13.18 -8.86 10.45
CA ARG A 146 -11.75 -8.83 10.74
C ARG A 146 -11.07 -7.60 10.16
N ILE A 147 -11.32 -7.29 8.88
CA ILE A 147 -10.75 -6.12 8.20
C ILE A 147 -11.17 -4.83 8.91
N HIS A 148 -12.44 -4.69 9.31
CA HIS A 148 -12.94 -3.52 10.04
C HIS A 148 -12.28 -3.34 11.39
N ARG A 149 -12.06 -4.44 12.14
CA ARG A 149 -11.29 -4.39 13.39
C ARG A 149 -9.85 -3.95 13.14
N GLU A 150 -9.16 -4.55 12.16
CA GLU A 150 -7.80 -4.15 11.81
C GLU A 150 -7.74 -2.67 11.36
N GLN A 151 -8.73 -2.17 10.60
CA GLN A 151 -8.81 -0.75 10.24
C GLN A 151 -8.96 0.14 11.49
N GLN A 152 -9.82 -0.22 12.43
CA GLN A 152 -10.01 0.51 13.70
C GLN A 152 -8.73 0.54 14.55
N ASP A 153 -8.01 -0.58 14.63
CA ASP A 153 -6.74 -0.68 15.34
C ASP A 153 -5.68 0.23 14.69
N ILE A 154 -5.58 0.24 13.36
CA ILE A 154 -4.67 1.11 12.62
C ILE A 154 -5.04 2.59 12.81
N HIS A 155 -6.33 2.95 12.81
CA HIS A 155 -6.77 4.31 13.10
C HIS A 155 -6.42 4.74 14.52
N THR A 156 -6.54 3.85 15.51
CA THR A 156 -6.13 4.12 16.89
C THR A 156 -4.63 4.34 16.96
N ARG A 157 -3.84 3.44 16.36
CA ARG A 157 -2.39 3.57 16.28
C ARG A 157 -1.94 4.86 15.59
N LEU A 158 -2.63 5.32 14.54
CA LEU A 158 -2.34 6.59 13.89
C LEU A 158 -2.54 7.79 14.84
N LYS A 159 -3.54 7.74 15.72
CA LYS A 159 -3.73 8.77 16.76
C LYS A 159 -2.60 8.74 17.78
N ASP A 160 -2.20 7.55 18.22
CA ASP A 160 -1.10 7.37 19.17
C ASP A 160 0.22 7.93 18.59
N ILE A 161 0.49 7.65 17.31
CA ILE A 161 1.66 8.20 16.59
C ILE A 161 1.61 9.73 16.53
N GLU A 162 0.44 10.35 16.32
CA GLU A 162 0.30 11.82 16.34
C GLU A 162 0.53 12.39 17.76
N CYS A 163 0.07 11.70 18.80
CA CYS A 163 0.39 12.05 20.19
C CYS A 163 1.90 11.99 20.45
N HIS A 164 2.57 10.90 20.04
CA HIS A 164 4.02 10.77 20.14
C HIS A 164 4.76 11.87 19.37
N PHE A 165 4.26 12.29 18.22
CA PHE A 165 4.82 13.41 17.46
C PHE A 165 4.77 14.72 18.27
N HIS A 166 3.63 15.03 18.88
CA HIS A 166 3.49 16.23 19.71
C HIS A 166 4.35 16.17 20.98
N GLU A 167 4.46 15.00 21.61
CA GLU A 167 5.37 14.76 22.73
C GLU A 167 6.83 14.98 22.32
N LEU A 168 7.24 14.48 21.15
CA LEU A 168 8.57 14.70 20.60
C LEU A 168 8.85 16.19 20.38
N GLU A 169 7.93 16.93 19.75
CA GLU A 169 8.10 18.38 19.58
C GLU A 169 8.18 19.12 20.91
N ALA A 170 7.41 18.70 21.93
CA ALA A 170 7.51 19.26 23.26
C ALA A 170 8.86 18.97 23.92
N ILE A 171 9.43 17.76 23.74
CA ILE A 171 10.78 17.40 24.20
C ILE A 171 11.83 18.27 23.51
N ILE A 172 11.73 18.43 22.19
CA ILE A 172 12.66 19.27 21.40
C ILE A 172 12.62 20.72 21.90
N LEU A 173 11.42 21.25 22.16
CA LEU A 173 11.27 22.60 22.68
C LEU A 173 11.90 22.76 24.06
N ARG A 174 11.68 21.81 24.98
CA ARG A 174 12.32 21.82 26.32
C ARG A 174 13.84 21.70 26.25
N GLY A 175 14.35 20.88 25.33
CA GLY A 175 15.77 20.72 25.09
C GLY A 175 16.43 22.01 24.59
N LYS A 176 15.75 22.75 23.70
CA LYS A 176 16.24 24.04 23.17
C LYS A 176 16.26 25.18 24.18
N GLN A 177 15.49 25.05 25.27
CA GLN A 177 15.44 26.04 26.35
C GLN A 177 16.56 25.88 27.38
N GLN A 178 17.39 24.83 27.26
CA GLN A 178 18.50 24.60 28.18
C GLN A 178 19.62 25.63 27.97
N ALA A 179 20.35 25.93 29.04
CA ALA A 179 21.53 26.78 28.96
C ALA A 179 22.67 26.06 28.23
N VAL A 180 23.37 26.78 27.37
CA VAL A 180 24.58 26.28 26.71
C VAL A 180 25.67 26.11 27.77
N CYS A 181 26.28 24.94 27.82
CA CYS A 181 27.47 24.76 28.65
C CYS A 181 28.65 25.47 27.98
N SER A 182 29.13 26.54 28.60
CA SER A 182 30.30 27.32 28.17
C SER A 182 31.61 26.85 28.80
N ASP A 183 31.64 25.67 29.44
CA ASP A 183 32.83 25.26 30.18
C ASP A 183 34.01 24.95 29.23
N GLU A 184 35.09 25.68 29.49
CA GLU A 184 36.43 25.50 28.92
C GLU A 184 37.05 24.12 29.24
N GLU A 185 36.37 23.28 30.03
CA GLU A 185 36.82 21.94 30.44
C GLU A 185 36.65 20.85 29.36
N VAL A 186 36.04 21.13 28.20
CA VAL A 186 36.06 20.19 27.06
C VAL A 186 37.39 20.24 26.29
N ASN A 187 38.23 21.25 26.58
CA ASN A 187 39.55 21.40 25.94
C ASN A 187 40.64 20.45 26.51
N GLY A 188 40.30 19.65 27.53
CA GLY A 188 41.26 18.81 28.25
C GLY A 188 41.63 17.48 27.57
N ASN A 189 40.86 16.99 26.60
CA ASN A 189 41.02 15.60 26.11
C ASN A 189 41.29 15.45 24.61
N ASP A 190 41.38 16.54 23.84
CA ASP A 190 41.44 16.48 22.36
C ASP A 190 42.86 16.53 21.77
N ARG A 191 43.92 16.67 22.58
CA ARG A 191 45.28 16.77 22.02
C ARG A 191 45.91 15.45 21.56
N ASN A 192 45.22 14.31 21.70
CA ASN A 192 45.77 13.02 21.29
C ASN A 192 44.79 12.11 20.51
N SER A 193 43.71 12.68 19.96
CA SER A 193 42.85 11.98 19.01
C SER A 193 43.63 11.74 17.72
N VAL A 194 44.22 10.54 17.57
CA VAL A 194 44.76 10.03 16.30
C VAL A 194 43.77 10.39 15.19
N ASN A 195 44.22 11.04 14.12
CA ASN A 195 43.38 11.46 12.99
C ASN A 195 42.81 10.23 12.26
N LEU A 196 41.83 9.56 12.87
CA LEU A 196 41.11 8.44 12.32
C LEU A 196 40.32 8.95 11.11
N GLN A 197 40.64 8.42 9.93
CA GLN A 197 39.96 8.71 8.69
C GLN A 197 39.05 7.54 8.32
N ILE A 198 37.85 7.86 7.83
CA ILE A 198 36.85 6.91 7.35
C ILE A 198 36.51 7.30 5.91
N PHE A 199 36.34 6.31 5.04
CA PHE A 199 35.93 6.56 3.66
C PHE A 199 34.43 6.82 3.57
N CYS A 200 34.03 7.86 2.84
CA CYS A 200 32.63 8.11 2.54
C CYS A 200 32.10 7.08 1.53
N VAL A 201 31.02 6.37 1.87
CA VAL A 201 30.41 5.35 0.99
C VAL A 201 29.88 5.96 -0.31
N SER A 202 29.47 7.23 -0.31
CA SER A 202 28.86 7.87 -1.49
C SER A 202 29.88 8.44 -2.50
N CYS A 203 31.03 8.95 -2.07
CA CYS A 203 32.04 9.53 -2.97
C CYS A 203 33.42 8.86 -2.92
N GLY A 204 33.67 7.96 -1.97
CA GLY A 204 34.95 7.27 -1.79
C GLY A 204 36.06 8.11 -1.16
N GLU A 205 35.81 9.38 -0.82
CA GLU A 205 36.81 10.28 -0.25
C GLU A 205 37.11 9.93 1.21
N SER A 206 38.38 10.05 1.64
CA SER A 206 38.74 9.86 3.04
C SER A 206 38.38 11.11 3.85
N VAL A 207 37.62 10.92 4.93
CA VAL A 207 37.07 11.99 5.76
C VAL A 207 37.50 11.75 7.19
N SER A 208 37.90 12.81 7.90
CA SER A 208 38.14 12.73 9.35
C SER A 208 36.88 12.27 10.09
N MET A 209 37.04 11.38 11.06
CA MET A 209 35.96 10.83 11.87
C MET A 209 35.07 11.92 12.50
N HIS A 210 35.65 13.06 12.90
CA HIS A 210 34.94 14.20 13.49
C HIS A 210 33.98 14.93 12.53
N VAL A 211 34.18 14.78 11.21
CA VAL A 211 33.36 15.44 10.17
C VAL A 211 32.62 14.41 9.32
N ALA A 212 32.86 13.12 9.53
CA ALA A 212 32.33 12.02 8.73
C ALA A 212 30.81 12.08 8.58
N LEU A 213 30.05 12.20 9.68
CA LEU A 213 28.58 12.26 9.63
C LEU A 213 28.05 13.44 8.81
N ARG A 214 28.66 14.63 8.98
CA ARG A 214 28.30 15.84 8.21
C ARG A 214 28.60 15.69 6.73
N HIS A 215 29.76 15.11 6.41
CA HIS A 215 30.13 14.85 5.02
C HIS A 215 29.18 13.83 4.40
N MET A 216 28.94 12.69 5.06
CA MET A 216 28.10 11.61 4.55
C MET A 216 26.66 12.08 4.29
N GLU A 217 26.05 12.84 5.21
CA GLU A 217 24.70 13.39 5.03
C GLU A 217 24.62 14.34 3.82
N ARG A 218 25.56 15.28 3.71
CA ARG A 218 25.62 16.22 2.57
C ARG A 218 25.95 15.54 1.25
N CYS A 219 26.84 14.57 1.28
CA CYS A 219 27.26 13.81 0.10
C CYS A 219 26.09 12.95 -0.42
N PHE A 220 25.41 12.26 0.49
CA PHE A 220 24.20 11.51 0.18
C PHE A 220 23.09 12.43 -0.35
N ALA A 221 22.84 13.57 0.28
CA ALA A 221 21.86 14.55 -0.18
C ALA A 221 22.14 15.05 -1.61
N LYS A 222 23.43 15.30 -1.95
CA LYS A 222 23.87 15.65 -3.31
C LYS A 222 23.69 14.52 -4.32
N TYR A 223 23.82 13.27 -3.88
CA TYR A 223 23.58 12.12 -4.74
C TYR A 223 22.08 11.93 -5.00
N GLU A 224 21.30 11.92 -3.92
CA GLU A 224 19.84 11.72 -3.96
C GLU A 224 19.10 12.82 -4.73
N CYS A 225 19.49 14.09 -4.58
CA CYS A 225 18.79 15.20 -5.27
C CYS A 225 18.89 15.15 -6.80
N LYS A 226 19.73 14.27 -7.37
CA LYS A 226 19.79 14.03 -8.83
C LYS A 226 18.57 13.24 -9.31
N MET A 227 17.92 12.50 -8.43
CA MET A 227 16.72 11.73 -8.72
C MET A 227 15.49 12.49 -8.22
N SER A 228 14.64 12.91 -9.17
CA SER A 228 13.38 13.58 -8.83
C SER A 228 12.29 12.55 -8.50
N PHE A 229 11.78 12.59 -7.27
CA PHE A 229 10.57 11.86 -6.88
C PHE A 229 9.41 12.84 -6.81
N GLY A 230 8.44 12.68 -7.71
CA GLY A 230 7.30 13.58 -7.72
C GLY A 230 6.08 13.04 -8.45
N SER A 231 4.93 13.62 -8.10
CA SER A 231 3.63 13.28 -8.68
C SER A 231 2.97 14.53 -9.27
N MET A 232 1.98 14.33 -10.15
CA MET A 232 1.23 15.45 -10.76
C MET A 232 0.32 16.17 -9.73
N TYR A 233 -0.02 15.51 -8.63
CA TYR A 233 -0.96 16.01 -7.64
C TYR A 233 -0.28 16.18 -6.27
N PRO A 234 -0.71 17.17 -5.45
CA PRO A 234 -0.26 17.28 -4.06
C PRO A 234 -0.80 16.10 -3.23
N THR A 235 -0.15 15.78 -2.11
CA THR A 235 -0.66 14.74 -1.21
C THR A 235 -1.71 15.37 -0.31
N CYS A 236 -2.92 14.83 -0.34
CA CYS A 236 -3.99 15.22 0.57
C CYS A 236 -4.22 14.05 1.52
N ILE A 237 -3.69 14.15 2.74
CA ILE A 237 -3.99 13.22 3.83
C ILE A 237 -4.82 14.00 4.83
N GLU A 238 -6.06 13.58 5.04
CA GLU A 238 -6.96 14.23 6.01
C GLU A 238 -6.37 14.16 7.42
N GLY A 239 -6.38 15.29 8.13
CA GLY A 239 -5.98 15.36 9.54
C GLY A 239 -4.47 15.24 9.81
N ALA A 240 -3.62 15.27 8.78
CA ALA A 240 -2.18 15.12 8.94
C ALA A 240 -1.39 16.42 8.82
N THR A 241 -0.51 16.67 9.80
CA THR A 241 0.71 17.48 9.63
C THR A 241 1.49 16.97 8.39
N ARG A 242 2.07 17.88 7.58
CA ARG A 242 2.64 17.57 6.25
C ARG A 242 3.72 16.47 6.33
N LEU A 243 3.34 15.24 5.98
CA LEU A 243 4.26 14.10 5.84
C LEU A 243 5.23 14.25 4.68
N PHE A 244 4.71 14.73 3.54
CA PHE A 244 5.45 14.89 2.31
C PHE A 244 5.78 16.35 2.04
N CYS A 245 6.89 16.57 1.35
CA CYS A 245 7.36 17.91 1.01
C CYS A 245 6.31 18.69 0.18
N ASP A 246 5.76 18.09 -0.87
CA ASP A 246 4.77 18.66 -1.76
C ASP A 246 5.08 20.09 -2.27
N VAL A 247 6.37 20.42 -2.40
CA VAL A 247 6.79 21.64 -3.10
C VAL A 247 6.64 21.41 -4.60
N TYR A 248 5.92 22.31 -5.26
CA TYR A 248 5.70 22.25 -6.70
C TYR A 248 6.94 22.71 -7.46
N ASN A 249 7.42 21.87 -8.38
CA ASN A 249 8.48 22.22 -9.29
C ASN A 249 7.88 22.65 -10.65
N PRO A 250 7.99 23.95 -11.02
CA PRO A 250 7.39 24.45 -12.26
C PRO A 250 8.05 23.89 -13.53
N LYS A 251 9.31 23.47 -13.45
CA LYS A 251 10.06 22.91 -14.61
C LYS A 251 9.60 21.50 -14.94
N SER A 252 9.41 20.66 -13.92
CA SER A 252 8.96 19.27 -14.09
C SER A 252 7.43 19.12 -14.04
N LYS A 253 6.70 20.17 -13.64
CA LYS A 253 5.24 20.18 -13.42
C LYS A 253 4.79 19.09 -12.43
N ARG A 254 5.60 18.83 -11.40
CA ARG A 254 5.36 17.78 -10.40
C ARG A 254 5.60 18.32 -8.99
N TYR A 255 4.87 17.77 -8.03
CA TYR A 255 5.03 17.99 -6.59
C TYR A 255 6.02 16.99 -6.01
N CYS A 256 6.94 17.45 -5.15
CA CYS A 256 7.92 16.59 -4.49
C CYS A 256 7.24 15.60 -3.53
N LYS A 257 7.51 14.29 -3.68
CA LYS A 257 6.96 13.22 -2.83
C LYS A 257 7.96 12.63 -1.84
N ARG A 258 9.08 13.30 -1.64
CA ARG A 258 10.01 12.93 -0.56
C ARG A 258 9.39 13.33 0.79
N LEU A 259 9.70 12.57 1.83
CA LEU A 259 9.40 12.93 3.22
C LEU A 259 9.85 14.35 3.51
N GLN A 260 9.00 15.17 4.13
CA GLN A 260 9.30 16.58 4.33
C GLN A 260 10.60 16.76 5.14
N VAL A 261 10.74 16.02 6.23
CA VAL A 261 11.89 16.11 7.15
C VAL A 261 13.21 15.63 6.54
N LEU A 262 13.18 14.75 5.54
CA LEU A 262 14.37 14.19 4.89
C LEU A 262 14.58 14.70 3.45
N CYS A 263 13.77 15.63 2.95
CA CYS A 263 13.80 16.05 1.55
C CYS A 263 15.12 16.78 1.21
N PRO A 264 16.06 16.19 0.44
CA PRO A 264 17.36 16.81 0.18
C PRO A 264 17.27 18.13 -0.61
N GLU A 265 16.18 18.32 -1.35
CA GLU A 265 15.97 19.48 -2.22
C GLU A 265 15.30 20.65 -1.49
N HIS A 266 14.43 20.35 -0.51
CA HIS A 266 13.48 21.32 0.02
C HIS A 266 13.37 21.34 1.55
N SER A 267 14.00 20.41 2.27
CA SER A 267 14.12 20.52 3.72
C SER A 267 15.02 21.70 4.03
N ARG A 268 14.45 22.78 4.59
CA ARG A 268 15.24 23.90 5.06
C ARG A 268 15.80 23.52 6.42
N ASP A 269 17.09 23.18 6.47
CA ASP A 269 17.80 23.14 7.75
C ASP A 269 17.87 24.59 8.26
N ASN A 270 17.21 24.88 9.38
CA ASN A 270 17.29 26.21 9.98
C ASN A 270 18.74 26.54 10.29
N LYS A 271 19.13 27.79 10.03
CA LYS A 271 20.47 28.29 10.34
C LYS A 271 20.63 28.22 11.86
N ILE A 272 21.39 27.21 12.31
CA ILE A 272 21.64 26.94 13.73
C ILE A 272 22.26 28.20 14.35
N SER A 273 21.63 28.78 15.38
CA SER A 273 22.23 29.91 16.10
C SER A 273 23.51 29.46 16.81
N ASP A 274 24.46 30.37 16.99
CA ASP A 274 25.73 30.09 17.68
C ASP A 274 25.46 29.62 19.13
N ASP A 275 24.36 30.08 19.73
CA ASP A 275 23.90 29.75 21.09
C ASP A 275 22.88 28.59 21.15
N GLU A 276 22.62 27.88 20.04
CA GLU A 276 21.67 26.76 20.07
C GLU A 276 22.32 25.53 20.72
N VAL A 277 21.74 25.06 21.83
CA VAL A 277 22.10 23.79 22.47
C VAL A 277 21.71 22.59 21.63
N CYS A 278 22.45 21.50 21.80
CA CYS A 278 22.10 20.21 21.24
C CYS A 278 20.70 19.76 21.68
N GLY A 279 20.40 19.84 22.99
CA GLY A 279 19.08 19.57 23.53
C GLY A 279 18.61 18.12 23.40
N CYS A 280 19.50 17.17 23.08
CA CYS A 280 19.17 15.75 23.00
C CYS A 280 18.89 15.20 24.41
N PRO A 281 17.75 14.51 24.64
CA PRO A 281 17.51 13.83 25.92
C PRO A 281 18.59 12.79 26.18
N LEU A 282 19.15 12.81 27.40
CA LEU A 282 20.15 11.85 27.83
C LEU A 282 19.45 10.62 28.45
N VAL A 283 19.94 9.45 28.08
CA VAL A 283 19.45 8.17 28.59
C VAL A 283 20.51 7.49 29.45
N HIS A 284 20.07 6.90 30.55
CA HIS A 284 20.86 5.99 31.38
C HIS A 284 20.58 4.55 30.93
N ASN A 285 21.63 3.74 30.83
CA ASN A 285 21.53 2.35 30.37
C ASN A 285 20.71 2.17 29.07
N VAL A 286 20.80 3.12 28.13
CA VAL A 286 20.14 3.12 26.80
C VAL A 286 18.60 3.26 26.85
N PHE A 287 17.94 2.92 27.95
CA PHE A 287 16.47 2.83 28.03
C PHE A 287 15.82 3.83 29.00
N GLU A 288 16.54 4.31 30.02
CA GLU A 288 15.96 5.13 31.07
C GLU A 288 16.19 6.61 30.77
N VAL A 289 15.12 7.35 30.49
CA VAL A 289 15.22 8.81 30.26
C VAL A 289 15.58 9.48 31.58
N THR A 290 16.76 10.11 31.65
CA THR A 290 17.27 10.73 32.88
C THR A 290 16.60 12.07 33.20
N GLY A 291 15.77 12.59 32.29
CA GLY A 291 15.21 13.95 32.37
C GLY A 291 16.21 15.06 32.04
N ASN A 292 17.49 14.72 31.89
CA ASN A 292 18.54 15.66 31.52
C ASN A 292 18.71 15.75 30.00
N PHE A 293 19.29 16.84 29.55
CA PHE A 293 19.53 17.13 28.13
C PHE A 293 21.01 17.38 27.86
N CYS A 294 21.44 17.14 26.62
CA CYS A 294 22.78 17.48 26.16
C CYS A 294 22.91 19.01 26.03
N CYS A 295 23.74 19.60 26.90
CA CYS A 295 23.99 21.05 26.95
C CYS A 295 25.13 21.53 26.03
N LEU A 296 25.75 20.63 25.26
CA LEU A 296 26.80 21.02 24.30
C LEU A 296 26.22 21.91 23.20
N PRO A 297 26.99 22.88 22.66
CA PRO A 297 26.61 23.62 21.47
C PRO A 297 26.28 22.67 20.32
N LYS A 298 25.15 22.87 19.65
CA LYS A 298 24.64 21.98 18.59
C LYS A 298 25.63 21.80 17.43
N ARG A 299 26.46 22.81 17.17
CA ARG A 299 27.52 22.79 16.14
C ARG A 299 28.71 21.89 16.47
N LEU A 300 28.97 21.70 17.77
CA LEU A 300 30.10 20.92 18.29
C LEU A 300 29.69 19.50 18.70
N CYS A 301 28.40 19.25 18.92
CA CYS A 301 27.91 17.94 19.30
C CYS A 301 27.89 16.96 18.10
N ASN A 302 28.92 16.12 17.99
CA ASN A 302 28.97 15.05 16.99
C ASN A 302 28.17 13.80 17.40
N LEU A 303 28.01 13.55 18.71
CA LEU A 303 27.30 12.37 19.23
C LEU A 303 25.81 12.36 18.87
N HIS A 304 25.16 13.53 18.89
CA HIS A 304 23.74 13.69 18.62
C HIS A 304 23.50 14.48 17.34
N TYR A 305 24.34 14.26 16.32
CA TYR A 305 24.23 14.97 15.06
C TYR A 305 22.85 14.75 14.42
N CYS A 306 22.12 15.84 14.15
CA CYS A 306 20.79 15.83 13.53
C CYS A 306 19.73 14.97 14.24
N TRP A 307 19.86 14.70 15.56
CA TRP A 307 18.94 13.82 16.29
C TRP A 307 17.46 14.24 16.15
N GLU A 308 17.15 15.54 16.17
CA GLU A 308 15.77 16.04 15.99
C GLU A 308 15.19 15.63 14.63
N LYS A 309 15.99 15.75 13.56
CA LYS A 309 15.61 15.41 12.18
C LYS A 309 15.38 13.90 12.07
N LEU A 310 16.25 13.10 12.70
CA LEU A 310 16.14 11.65 12.71
C LEU A 310 14.92 11.15 13.50
N ARG A 311 14.63 11.72 14.67
CA ARG A 311 13.46 11.33 15.48
C ARG A 311 12.14 11.72 14.82
N ARG A 312 12.06 12.90 14.21
CA ARG A 312 10.90 13.28 13.39
C ARG A 312 10.70 12.31 12.21
N ALA A 313 11.79 11.96 11.52
CA ALA A 313 11.74 11.01 10.41
C ALA A 313 11.29 9.61 10.84
N GLU A 314 11.68 9.15 12.02
CA GLU A 314 11.24 7.88 12.58
C GLU A 314 9.71 7.86 12.77
N VAL A 315 9.14 8.89 13.40
CA VAL A 315 7.68 9.03 13.58
C VAL A 315 6.96 9.11 12.22
N ASP A 316 7.48 9.89 11.27
CA ASP A 316 6.92 9.99 9.93
C ASP A 316 6.93 8.63 9.19
N LEU A 317 8.00 7.84 9.35
CA LEU A 317 8.10 6.50 8.76
C LEU A 317 7.07 5.54 9.36
N GLU A 318 6.83 5.58 10.66
CA GLU A 318 5.78 4.78 11.30
C GLU A 318 4.40 5.16 10.80
N ARG A 319 4.14 6.46 10.67
CA ARG A 319 2.89 6.98 10.10
C ARG A 319 2.70 6.50 8.66
N ILE A 320 3.74 6.56 7.83
CA ILE A 320 3.71 6.04 6.46
C ILE A 320 3.37 4.56 6.44
N ARG A 321 4.00 3.73 7.27
CA ARG A 321 3.72 2.28 7.34
C ARG A 321 2.26 2.02 7.74
N ALA A 322 1.75 2.76 8.71
CA ALA A 322 0.35 2.63 9.15
C ALA A 322 -0.63 3.04 8.04
N LEU A 323 -0.35 4.13 7.31
CA LEU A 323 -1.18 4.57 6.18
C LEU A 323 -1.17 3.55 5.01
N HIS A 324 0.00 3.02 4.65
CA HIS A 324 0.09 1.96 3.63
C HIS A 324 -0.72 0.73 4.04
N LYS A 325 -0.66 0.35 5.33
CA LYS A 325 -1.46 -0.76 5.84
C LYS A 325 -2.96 -0.50 5.74
N LEU A 326 -3.39 0.73 5.98
CA LEU A 326 -4.79 1.13 5.82
C LEU A 326 -5.24 1.03 4.35
N GLU A 327 -4.43 1.49 3.40
CA GLU A 327 -4.70 1.35 1.96
C GLU A 327 -4.83 -0.12 1.54
N GLU A 328 -3.94 -0.99 2.02
CA GLU A 328 -4.04 -2.44 1.79
C GLU A 328 -5.35 -3.03 2.31
N LEU A 329 -5.78 -2.63 3.51
CA LEU A 329 -7.01 -3.12 4.13
C LEU A 329 -8.25 -2.65 3.35
N VAL A 330 -8.27 -1.40 2.88
CA VAL A 330 -9.36 -0.88 2.03
C VAL A 330 -9.44 -1.63 0.70
N GLU A 331 -8.29 -1.91 0.07
CA GLU A 331 -8.23 -2.73 -1.15
C GLU A 331 -8.73 -4.16 -0.91
N GLN A 332 -8.36 -4.77 0.23
CA GLN A 332 -8.87 -6.09 0.62
C GLN A 332 -10.39 -6.08 0.86
N GLU A 333 -10.89 -5.06 1.55
CA GLU A 333 -12.32 -4.87 1.79
C GLU A 333 -13.08 -4.76 0.47
N HIS A 334 -12.57 -3.97 -0.48
CA HIS A 334 -13.14 -3.84 -1.82
C HIS A 334 -13.19 -5.19 -2.56
N LYS A 335 -12.12 -5.98 -2.51
CA LYS A 335 -12.07 -7.32 -3.11
C LYS A 335 -13.10 -8.26 -2.52
N VAL A 336 -13.24 -8.29 -1.19
CA VAL A 336 -14.22 -9.14 -0.50
C VAL A 336 -15.65 -8.71 -0.86
N ARG A 337 -15.97 -7.42 -0.80
CA ARG A 337 -17.29 -6.90 -1.18
C ARG A 337 -17.63 -7.18 -2.64
N THR A 338 -16.67 -7.01 -3.54
CA THR A 338 -16.86 -7.32 -4.96
C THR A 338 -17.14 -8.81 -5.16
N ALA A 339 -16.41 -9.69 -4.46
CA ALA A 339 -16.65 -11.13 -4.52
C ALA A 339 -18.03 -11.51 -3.98
N MET A 340 -18.48 -10.93 -2.87
CA MET A 340 -19.82 -11.13 -2.32
C MET A 340 -20.91 -10.62 -3.28
N THR A 341 -20.71 -9.43 -3.85
CA THR A 341 -21.64 -8.82 -4.83
C THR A 341 -21.75 -9.67 -6.10
N ASN A 342 -20.64 -10.23 -6.59
CA ASN A 342 -20.63 -11.11 -7.76
C ASN A 342 -21.43 -12.40 -7.52
N ARG A 343 -21.50 -12.90 -6.28
CA ARG A 343 -22.32 -14.07 -5.91
C ARG A 343 -23.80 -13.73 -5.80
N ALA A 344 -24.11 -12.57 -5.22
CA ALA A 344 -25.49 -12.08 -5.09
C ALA A 344 -26.03 -11.36 -6.34
N GLY A 345 -25.22 -11.26 -7.40
CA GLY A 345 -25.58 -10.55 -8.63
C GLY A 345 -26.68 -11.23 -9.43
N LEU A 346 -27.48 -10.43 -10.14
CA LEU A 346 -28.59 -10.89 -11.01
C LEU A 346 -28.18 -12.07 -11.90
N LEU A 347 -27.07 -11.93 -12.61
CA LEU A 347 -26.58 -12.96 -13.53
C LEU A 347 -26.21 -14.25 -12.79
N ALA A 348 -25.58 -14.14 -11.62
CA ALA A 348 -25.19 -15.30 -10.83
C ALA A 348 -26.41 -16.08 -10.35
N LEU A 349 -27.44 -15.38 -9.83
CA LEU A 349 -28.70 -15.98 -9.37
C LEU A 349 -29.51 -16.62 -10.51
N MET A 350 -29.43 -16.06 -11.72
CA MET A 350 -30.12 -16.57 -12.90
C MET A 350 -29.42 -17.77 -13.55
N LEU A 351 -28.08 -17.82 -13.50
CA LEU A 351 -27.29 -18.89 -14.14
C LEU A 351 -26.99 -20.07 -13.22
N HIS A 352 -26.87 -19.84 -11.91
CA HIS A 352 -26.45 -20.86 -10.97
C HIS A 352 -27.61 -21.21 -10.02
N GLN A 353 -27.81 -22.51 -9.79
CA GLN A 353 -28.72 -23.02 -8.78
C GLN A 353 -27.99 -24.08 -7.96
N THR A 354 -28.12 -23.99 -6.65
CA THR A 354 -27.82 -25.12 -5.77
C THR A 354 -29.15 -25.74 -5.36
N ILE A 355 -29.31 -27.04 -5.62
CA ILE A 355 -30.50 -27.81 -5.25
C ILE A 355 -30.09 -28.69 -4.07
N GLN A 356 -30.72 -28.48 -2.92
CA GLN A 356 -30.61 -29.41 -1.80
C GLN A 356 -31.52 -30.60 -2.06
N HIS A 357 -30.94 -31.79 -2.10
CA HIS A 357 -31.67 -33.04 -2.30
C HIS A 357 -32.10 -33.70 -0.98
N ASP A 358 -31.47 -33.33 0.14
CA ASP A 358 -31.74 -33.90 1.46
C ASP A 358 -32.32 -32.82 2.41
N PRO A 359 -33.53 -33.01 2.94
CA PRO A 359 -34.17 -32.06 3.85
C PRO A 359 -33.53 -32.01 5.24
N LEU A 360 -32.71 -32.99 5.64
CA LEU A 360 -32.06 -33.03 6.95
C LEU A 360 -30.71 -32.29 6.99
N THR A 361 -30.08 -32.06 5.83
CA THR A 361 -28.81 -31.31 5.67
C THR A 361 -29.06 -29.88 5.20
N THR A 362 -30.15 -29.26 5.68
CA THR A 362 -30.52 -27.90 5.29
C THR A 362 -29.43 -26.88 5.64
N ASP A 363 -28.68 -27.14 6.72
CA ASP A 363 -27.53 -26.35 7.12
C ASP A 363 -26.22 -27.02 6.69
N LEU A 364 -25.61 -26.51 5.62
CA LEU A 364 -24.29 -26.93 5.14
C LEU A 364 -23.15 -26.27 5.93
N ARG A 365 -23.46 -25.44 6.94
CA ARG A 365 -22.44 -24.84 7.80
C ARG A 365 -21.82 -25.92 8.68
N SER A 366 -20.52 -25.85 8.86
CA SER A 366 -19.84 -26.64 9.89
C SER A 366 -20.40 -26.21 11.24
N LYS A 367 -21.10 -27.12 11.93
CA LYS A 367 -21.32 -26.95 13.37
C LYS A 367 -19.94 -26.76 13.99
N VAL A 368 -19.74 -25.66 14.69
CA VAL A 368 -18.55 -25.50 15.53
C VAL A 368 -18.65 -26.63 16.55
N ASP A 369 -17.73 -27.59 16.48
CA ASP A 369 -17.56 -28.60 17.53
C ASP A 369 -17.45 -27.84 18.86
N SER A 370 -18.36 -28.18 19.79
CA SER A 370 -18.55 -27.52 21.07
C SER A 370 -17.36 -27.69 22.01
#